data_AF-A0A3T1ATG2-F1
#
_entry.id   AF-A0A3T1ATG2-F1
#
_cell.length_a   1.000
_cell.length_b   1.000
_cell.length_c   1.000
_cell.angle_alpha   90.00
_cell.angle_beta   90.00
_cell.angle_gamma   90.00
#
_symmetry.space_group_name_H-M   'P 1'
#
loop_
_entity.id
_entity.type
_entity.pdbx_description
1 polymer ?
#
loop_
_entity_poly.entity_id
_entity_poly.type
_entity_poly.pdbx_seq_one_letter_code
_entity_poly.pdbx_strand_id
1 'polypeptide(L)'
;MAVGVLLRRVTPAEVSRGIGHLEEGFEATMDDDVFEAQAADGILCSLGRDWLFVQLALTGELHDGGGPEDLVVFGGQMLGQVGPTDRDVVIVLPPDGVAAAAEYLRGVDPTASLSRHRAALAGRTGGLLPDTFLAGIKDYLESLRRFYAAAAEAGDAVAKRTYS
;
A
#
# COMPACT_ATOMS: atom_id res chain seq x y z
N MET A 1 3.11 -18.82 -1.68
CA MET A 1 1.95 -18.11 -2.28
C MET A 1 2.18 -16.65 -2.03
N ALA A 2 2.21 -15.87 -3.11
CA ALA A 2 2.61 -14.46 -3.06
C ALA A 2 1.36 -13.60 -3.02
N VAL A 3 1.06 -13.10 -1.83
CA VAL A 3 -0.04 -12.19 -1.57
C VAL A 3 0.27 -10.86 -2.29
N GLY A 4 -0.65 -10.32 -3.07
CA GLY A 4 -0.60 -8.97 -3.62
C GLY A 4 -1.30 -7.95 -2.71
N VAL A 5 -0.92 -6.67 -2.78
CA VAL A 5 -1.58 -5.59 -2.03
C VAL A 5 -2.08 -4.50 -2.97
N LEU A 6 -3.34 -4.12 -2.79
CA LEU A 6 -4.00 -3.01 -3.48
C LEU A 6 -4.56 -2.02 -2.46
N LEU A 7 -4.32 -0.74 -2.68
CA LEU A 7 -4.80 0.35 -1.84
C LEU A 7 -5.82 1.17 -2.63
N ARG A 8 -6.92 1.53 -1.98
CA ARG A 8 -7.99 2.35 -2.54
C ARG A 8 -8.34 3.47 -1.57
N ARG A 9 -8.38 4.70 -2.08
CA ARG A 9 -8.94 5.84 -1.34
C ARG A 9 -10.43 5.67 -1.21
N VAL A 10 -10.94 5.89 0.00
CA VAL A 10 -12.36 5.78 0.30
C VAL A 10 -12.76 6.88 1.26
N THR A 11 -13.94 7.43 1.03
CA THR A 11 -14.50 8.43 1.94
C THR A 11 -14.86 7.77 3.29
N PRO A 12 -14.89 8.52 4.41
CA PRO A 12 -15.37 7.99 5.68
C PRO A 12 -16.81 7.43 5.62
N ALA A 13 -17.63 7.95 4.70
CA ALA A 13 -18.98 7.45 4.45
C ALA A 13 -18.96 6.05 3.81
N GLU A 14 -18.06 5.78 2.85
CA GLU A 14 -17.87 4.45 2.28
C GLU A 14 -17.39 3.45 3.35
N VAL A 15 -16.46 3.84 4.22
CA VAL A 15 -16.00 2.98 5.34
C VAL A 15 -17.18 2.60 6.24
N SER A 16 -18.08 3.55 6.53
CA SER A 16 -19.25 3.34 7.38
C SER A 16 -20.27 2.37 6.77
N ARG A 17 -20.22 2.11 5.45
CA ARG A 17 -21.06 1.09 4.78
C ARG A 17 -20.55 -0.34 5.01
N GLY A 18 -19.36 -0.50 5.59
CA GLY A 18 -18.82 -1.78 6.02
C GLY A 18 -18.01 -2.52 4.95
N ILE A 19 -17.42 -3.64 5.38
CA ILE A 19 -16.43 -4.41 4.62
C ILE A 19 -16.95 -4.89 3.25
N GLY A 20 -18.21 -5.32 3.16
CA GLY A 20 -18.80 -5.79 1.90
C GLY A 20 -18.82 -4.70 0.82
N HIS A 21 -19.11 -3.45 1.20
CA HIS A 21 -19.08 -2.34 0.24
C HIS A 21 -17.66 -2.00 -0.22
N LEU A 22 -16.67 -2.10 0.67
CA LEU A 22 -15.27 -1.92 0.31
C LEU A 22 -14.80 -3.04 -0.63
N GLU A 23 -15.22 -4.28 -0.37
CA GLU A 23 -14.94 -5.44 -1.21
C GLU A 23 -15.51 -5.27 -2.63
N GLU A 24 -16.77 -4.86 -2.76
CA GLU A 24 -17.39 -4.53 -4.06
C GLU A 24 -16.55 -3.53 -4.87
N GLY A 25 -16.03 -2.49 -4.21
CA GLY A 25 -15.16 -1.51 -4.83
C GLY A 25 -13.84 -2.10 -5.35
N PHE A 26 -13.29 -3.08 -4.64
CA PHE A 26 -12.11 -3.82 -5.08
C PHE A 26 -12.42 -4.85 -6.18
N GLU A 27 -13.58 -5.51 -6.13
CA GLU A 27 -14.02 -6.43 -7.18
C GLU A 27 -14.26 -5.70 -8.50
N ALA A 28 -14.79 -4.47 -8.45
CA ALA A 28 -14.93 -3.64 -9.63
C ALA A 28 -13.59 -3.36 -10.33
N THR A 29 -12.48 -3.30 -9.59
CA THR A 29 -11.13 -3.11 -10.16
C THR A 29 -10.51 -4.39 -10.75
N MET A 30 -11.25 -5.50 -10.79
CA MET A 30 -10.88 -6.65 -11.61
C MET A 30 -11.15 -6.43 -13.10
N ASP A 31 -11.96 -5.42 -13.43
CA ASP A 31 -12.09 -4.89 -14.78
C ASP A 31 -10.90 -3.94 -15.06
N ASP A 32 -10.16 -4.22 -16.13
CA ASP A 32 -8.93 -3.49 -16.48
C ASP A 32 -9.22 -2.00 -16.77
N ASP A 33 -10.35 -1.67 -17.41
CA ASP A 33 -10.71 -0.28 -17.71
C ASP A 33 -11.00 0.49 -16.42
N VAL A 34 -11.66 -0.16 -15.46
CA VAL A 34 -11.92 0.42 -14.13
C VAL A 34 -10.64 0.59 -13.34
N PHE A 35 -9.74 -0.41 -13.40
CA PHE A 35 -8.44 -0.35 -12.75
C PHE A 35 -7.61 0.82 -13.27
N GLU A 36 -7.45 0.92 -14.60
CA GLU A 36 -6.65 1.95 -15.24
C GLU A 36 -7.21 3.35 -14.97
N ALA A 37 -8.53 3.52 -15.04
CA ALA A 37 -9.18 4.79 -14.73
C ALA A 37 -8.94 5.22 -13.27
N GLN A 38 -9.19 4.32 -12.30
CA GLN A 38 -8.99 4.65 -10.89
C GLN A 38 -7.51 4.86 -10.53
N ALA A 39 -6.59 4.15 -11.17
CA ALA A 39 -5.15 4.36 -11.00
C ALA A 39 -4.71 5.72 -11.57
N ALA A 40 -5.21 6.09 -12.75
CA ALA A 40 -4.93 7.39 -13.37
C ALA A 40 -5.47 8.55 -12.53
N ASP A 41 -6.65 8.39 -11.92
CA ASP A 41 -7.25 9.38 -11.02
C ASP A 41 -6.63 9.39 -9.61
N GLY A 42 -5.66 8.51 -9.35
CA GLY A 42 -5.01 8.39 -8.04
C GLY A 42 -5.95 7.92 -6.93
N ILE A 43 -7.06 7.27 -7.29
CA ILE A 43 -8.00 6.60 -6.38
C ILE A 43 -7.46 5.22 -5.98
N LEU A 44 -6.70 4.58 -6.86
CA LEU A 44 -6.15 3.25 -6.68
C LEU A 44 -4.60 3.28 -6.74
N CYS A 45 -3.96 2.49 -5.89
CA CYS A 45 -2.52 2.27 -5.93
C CYS A 45 -2.22 0.78 -5.70
N SER A 46 -1.64 0.12 -6.70
CA SER A 46 -1.26 -1.29 -6.61
C SER A 46 0.21 -1.42 -6.26
N LEU A 47 0.51 -2.21 -5.24
CA LEU A 47 1.88 -2.66 -4.92
C LEU A 47 2.13 -4.06 -5.47
N GLY A 48 1.09 -4.72 -6.00
CA GLY A 48 1.16 -6.09 -6.49
C GLY A 48 1.82 -7.01 -5.48
N ARG A 49 2.62 -7.96 -5.99
CA ARG A 49 3.39 -8.92 -5.18
C ARG A 49 4.68 -8.35 -4.62
N ASP A 50 5.05 -7.13 -5.02
CA ASP A 50 6.28 -6.47 -4.61
C ASP A 50 6.12 -5.63 -3.34
N TRP A 51 4.92 -5.60 -2.75
CA TRP A 51 4.63 -4.90 -1.49
C TRP A 51 5.66 -5.21 -0.39
N LEU A 52 6.18 -6.43 -0.34
CA LEU A 52 7.17 -6.86 0.66
C LEU A 52 8.45 -6.04 0.53
N PHE A 53 8.90 -5.82 -0.70
CA PHE A 53 10.10 -5.05 -0.97
C PHE A 53 9.88 -3.56 -0.75
N VAL A 54 8.66 -3.08 -0.98
CA VAL A 54 8.26 -1.72 -0.61
C VAL A 54 8.32 -1.54 0.91
N GLN A 55 7.77 -2.48 1.69
CA GLN A 55 7.85 -2.46 3.15
C GLN A 55 9.31 -2.47 3.64
N LEU A 56 10.15 -3.35 3.08
CA LEU A 56 11.57 -3.41 3.41
C LEU A 56 12.32 -2.14 3.00
N ALA A 57 11.96 -1.51 1.88
CA ALA A 57 12.56 -0.27 1.45
C ALA A 57 12.20 0.92 2.36
N LEU A 58 11.05 0.87 3.04
CA LEU A 58 10.61 1.89 3.99
C LEU A 58 11.16 1.67 5.40
N THR A 59 11.23 0.42 5.86
CA THR A 59 11.44 0.11 7.29
C THR A 59 12.73 -0.68 7.54
N GLY A 60 13.25 -1.38 6.53
CA GLY A 60 14.33 -2.35 6.67
C GLY A 60 13.90 -3.70 7.26
N GLU A 61 12.66 -3.83 7.73
CA GLU A 61 12.16 -5.01 8.41
C GLU A 61 10.74 -5.36 7.93
N LEU A 62 10.20 -6.50 8.37
CA LEU A 62 8.83 -6.92 8.06
C LEU A 62 7.88 -6.82 9.25
N HIS A 63 8.41 -6.45 10.41
CA HIS A 63 7.64 -6.39 11.64
C HIS A 63 7.15 -4.97 11.89
N ASP A 64 6.00 -4.90 12.56
CA ASP A 64 5.36 -3.67 13.00
C ASP A 64 6.19 -3.04 14.13
N GLY A 65 6.92 -1.97 13.82
CA GLY A 65 7.62 -1.14 14.79
C GLY A 65 6.69 -0.16 15.49
N GLY A 66 5.43 -0.08 15.06
CA GLY A 66 4.44 0.90 15.51
C GLY A 66 4.73 2.31 15.01
N GLY A 67 5.60 2.45 14.01
CA GLY A 67 6.01 3.73 13.44
C GLY A 67 5.08 4.21 12.31
N PRO A 68 5.17 5.48 11.90
CA PRO A 68 4.41 5.99 10.76
C PRO A 68 4.73 5.26 9.44
N GLU A 69 5.91 4.63 9.33
CA GLU A 69 6.31 3.80 8.21
C GLU A 69 5.46 2.53 8.05
N ASP A 70 5.00 1.96 9.16
CA ASP A 70 4.17 0.75 9.17
C ASP A 70 2.76 1.03 8.65
N LEU A 71 2.30 2.28 8.79
CA LEU A 71 1.01 2.74 8.28
C LEU A 71 0.91 2.67 6.76
N VAL A 72 2.03 2.69 6.03
CA VAL A 72 2.01 2.82 4.57
C VAL A 72 1.49 1.56 3.89
N VAL A 73 2.01 0.38 4.25
CA VAL A 73 1.64 -0.89 3.58
C VAL A 73 0.57 -1.64 4.34
N PHE A 74 0.70 -1.85 5.66
CA PHE A 74 -0.23 -2.71 6.42
C PHE A 74 -0.87 -2.09 7.65
N GLY A 75 -0.44 -0.93 8.12
CA GLY A 75 -1.06 -0.31 9.29
C GLY A 75 -2.51 0.11 9.04
N GLY A 76 -3.28 0.15 10.12
CA GLY A 76 -4.72 0.37 10.11
C GLY A 76 -5.45 -0.72 10.90
N GLN A 77 -6.78 -0.65 10.87
CA GLN A 77 -7.65 -1.62 11.52
C GLN A 77 -8.05 -2.71 10.53
N MET A 78 -7.76 -3.97 10.85
CA MET A 78 -8.30 -5.11 10.10
C MET A 78 -9.81 -5.18 10.31
N LEU A 79 -10.58 -5.10 9.22
CA LEU A 79 -12.04 -5.19 9.26
C LEU A 79 -12.52 -6.64 9.17
N GLY A 80 -11.76 -7.51 8.50
CA GLY A 80 -12.10 -8.92 8.35
C GLY A 80 -11.48 -9.57 7.12
N GLN A 81 -11.84 -10.84 6.93
CA GLN A 81 -11.51 -11.62 5.74
C GLN A 81 -12.58 -11.43 4.67
N VAL A 82 -12.19 -11.53 3.41
CA VAL A 82 -13.02 -11.34 2.22
C VAL A 82 -12.71 -12.40 1.17
N GLY A 83 -13.54 -12.52 0.13
CA GLY A 83 -13.33 -13.46 -0.96
C GLY A 83 -13.49 -14.95 -0.59
N PRO A 84 -13.16 -15.85 -1.53
CA PRO A 84 -13.38 -17.29 -1.39
C PRO A 84 -12.32 -17.99 -0.53
N THR A 85 -11.27 -17.27 -0.13
CA THR A 85 -10.19 -17.82 0.70
C THR A 85 -10.07 -17.03 1.99
N ASP A 86 -9.84 -17.69 3.12
CA ASP A 86 -9.66 -17.05 4.44
C ASP A 86 -8.33 -16.26 4.55
N ARG A 87 -7.74 -15.85 3.43
CA ARG A 87 -6.41 -15.22 3.34
C ARG A 87 -6.45 -13.80 2.81
N ASP A 88 -7.52 -13.44 2.12
CA ASP A 88 -7.71 -12.08 1.64
C ASP A 88 -8.35 -11.30 2.78
N VAL A 89 -7.77 -10.17 3.14
CA VAL A 89 -8.24 -9.32 4.23
C VAL A 89 -8.43 -7.89 3.74
N VAL A 90 -9.34 -7.18 4.40
CA VAL A 90 -9.48 -5.73 4.23
C VAL A 90 -9.01 -5.04 5.50
N ILE A 91 -8.09 -4.10 5.33
CA ILE A 91 -7.57 -3.22 6.38
C ILE A 91 -7.95 -1.80 6.02
N VAL A 92 -8.38 -1.01 7.00
CA VAL A 92 -8.68 0.41 6.80
C VAL A 92 -7.76 1.25 7.67
N LEU A 93 -7.03 2.16 7.02
CA LEU A 93 -6.31 3.23 7.68
C LEU A 93 -7.22 4.47 7.73
N PRO A 94 -7.60 4.95 8.92
CA PRO A 94 -8.45 6.13 9.06
C PRO A 94 -7.72 7.42 8.62
N PRO A 95 -8.46 8.53 8.39
CA PRO A 95 -7.89 9.76 7.83
C PRO A 95 -6.70 10.36 8.60
N ASP A 96 -6.69 10.24 9.93
CA ASP A 96 -5.57 10.64 10.77
C ASP A 96 -4.31 9.79 10.52
N GLY A 97 -4.50 8.47 10.37
CA GLY A 97 -3.45 7.55 9.94
C GLY A 97 -2.94 7.84 8.53
N VAL A 98 -3.85 8.19 7.60
CA VAL A 98 -3.50 8.60 6.23
C VAL A 98 -2.65 9.87 6.23
N ALA A 99 -3.02 10.86 7.03
CA ALA A 99 -2.24 12.10 7.18
C ALA A 99 -0.84 11.82 7.74
N ALA A 100 -0.72 10.94 8.74
CA ALA A 100 0.57 10.54 9.30
C ALA A 100 1.45 9.80 8.27
N ALA A 101 0.87 8.87 7.50
CA ALA A 101 1.57 8.16 6.42
C ALA A 101 2.02 9.13 5.31
N ALA A 102 1.18 10.10 4.95
CA ALA A 102 1.50 11.13 3.96
C ALA A 102 2.65 12.05 4.42
N GLU A 103 2.64 12.45 5.69
CA GLU A 103 3.74 13.23 6.30
C GLU A 103 5.05 12.47 6.24
N TYR A 104 5.04 11.21 6.67
CA TYR A 104 6.21 10.34 6.61
C TYR A 104 6.75 10.21 5.18
N LEU A 105 5.89 9.86 4.22
CA LEU A 105 6.28 9.68 2.82
C LEU A 105 6.79 10.98 2.17
N ARG A 106 6.38 12.15 2.67
CA ARG A 106 6.93 13.44 2.20
C ARG A 106 8.42 13.59 2.56
N GLY A 107 8.82 13.05 3.71
CA GLY A 107 10.21 13.05 4.19
C GLY A 107 11.08 11.94 3.58
N VAL A 108 10.50 10.96 2.90
CA VAL A 108 11.23 9.84 2.30
C VAL A 108 11.89 10.27 0.97
N ASP A 109 13.22 10.17 0.92
CA ASP A 109 13.97 10.14 -0.33
C ASP A 109 14.09 8.67 -0.78
N PRO A 110 13.48 8.27 -1.92
CA PRO A 110 13.50 6.88 -2.37
C PRO A 110 14.91 6.32 -2.57
N THR A 111 15.83 7.11 -3.10
CA THR A 111 17.20 6.67 -3.37
C THR A 111 17.98 6.49 -2.07
N ALA A 112 17.81 7.40 -1.11
CA ALA A 112 18.42 7.26 0.21
C ALA A 112 17.83 6.07 0.99
N SER A 113 16.51 5.86 0.91
CA SER A 113 15.82 4.75 1.57
C SER A 113 16.29 3.39 1.05
N LEU A 114 16.33 3.23 -0.28
CA LEU A 114 16.84 2.01 -0.91
C LEU A 114 18.31 1.74 -0.57
N SER A 115 19.13 2.80 -0.51
CA SER A 115 20.54 2.68 -0.13
C SER A 115 20.69 2.25 1.33
N ARG A 116 19.89 2.84 2.24
CA ARG A 116 19.88 2.52 3.68
C ARG A 116 19.49 1.07 3.94
N HIS A 117 18.46 0.58 3.25
CA HIS A 117 17.90 -0.76 3.50
C HIS A 117 18.36 -1.82 2.49
N ARG A 118 19.42 -1.54 1.72
CA ARG A 118 19.95 -2.43 0.67
C ARG A 118 20.26 -3.84 1.18
N ALA A 119 20.82 -3.96 2.39
CA ALA A 119 21.15 -5.25 2.98
C ALA A 119 19.92 -6.12 3.24
N ALA A 120 18.83 -5.53 3.75
CA ALA A 120 17.57 -6.24 4.00
C ALA A 120 16.92 -6.70 2.69
N LEU A 121 16.91 -5.83 1.68
CA LEU A 121 16.44 -6.15 0.33
C LEU A 121 17.25 -7.31 -0.27
N ALA A 122 18.59 -7.23 -0.23
CA ALA A 122 19.48 -8.25 -0.78
C ALA A 122 19.32 -9.59 -0.05
N GLY A 123 19.17 -9.57 1.27
CA GLY A 123 18.91 -10.77 2.06
C GLY A 123 17.64 -11.50 1.62
N ARG A 124 16.64 -10.76 1.10
CA ARG A 124 15.38 -11.34 0.63
C ARG A 124 15.44 -11.88 -0.80
N THR A 125 16.29 -11.32 -1.65
CA THR A 125 16.45 -11.72 -3.06
C THR A 125 17.59 -12.71 -3.30
N GLY A 126 18.29 -13.17 -2.24
CA GLY A 126 19.46 -14.04 -2.38
C GLY A 126 20.72 -13.31 -2.84
N GLY A 127 20.81 -12.00 -2.61
CA GLY A 127 22.00 -11.17 -2.79
C GLY A 127 22.00 -10.30 -4.05
N LEU A 128 21.18 -10.61 -5.06
CA LEU A 128 21.11 -9.88 -6.32
C LEU A 128 19.98 -8.84 -6.29
N LEU A 129 20.33 -7.59 -6.56
CA LEU A 129 19.40 -6.48 -6.71
C LEU A 129 19.70 -5.77 -8.03
N PRO A 130 19.10 -6.22 -9.15
CA PRO A 130 19.23 -5.53 -10.43
C PRO A 130 18.75 -4.08 -10.34
N ASP A 131 19.37 -3.17 -11.08
CA ASP A 131 18.97 -1.75 -11.08
C ASP A 131 17.52 -1.56 -11.53
N THR A 132 17.02 -2.41 -12.45
CA THR A 132 15.63 -2.41 -12.89
C THR A 132 14.65 -2.75 -11.76
N PHE A 133 15.06 -3.63 -10.84
CA PHE A 133 14.26 -3.97 -9.67
C PHE A 133 14.22 -2.82 -8.66
N LEU A 134 15.37 -2.18 -8.43
CA LEU A 134 15.45 -0.99 -7.56
C LEU A 134 14.67 0.19 -8.15
N ALA A 135 14.68 0.36 -9.48
CA ALA A 135 13.86 1.34 -10.18
C ALA A 135 12.36 1.07 -9.97
N GLY A 136 11.91 -0.17 -10.09
CA GLY A 136 10.51 -0.54 -9.81
C GLY A 136 10.08 -0.21 -8.37
N ILE A 137 10.92 -0.49 -7.37
CA ILE A 137 10.61 -0.11 -5.98
C ILE A 137 10.55 1.41 -5.83
N LYS A 138 11.45 2.15 -6.48
CA LYS A 138 11.40 3.62 -6.47
C LYS A 138 10.08 4.14 -7.05
N ASP A 139 9.61 3.57 -8.16
CA ASP A 139 8.34 3.96 -8.77
C ASP A 139 7.14 3.67 -7.84
N TYR A 140 7.18 2.57 -7.08
CA TYR A 140 6.18 2.30 -6.04
C TYR A 140 6.21 3.34 -4.92
N LEU A 141 7.40 3.72 -4.42
CA LEU A 141 7.53 4.74 -3.37
C LEU A 141 7.01 6.11 -3.84
N GLU A 142 7.29 6.49 -5.08
CA GLU A 142 6.77 7.72 -5.67
C GLU A 142 5.26 7.69 -5.89
N SER A 143 4.72 6.53 -6.27
CA SER A 143 3.27 6.33 -6.43
C SER A 143 2.55 6.38 -5.07
N LEU A 144 3.08 5.72 -4.04
CA LEU A 144 2.56 5.81 -2.67
C LEU A 144 2.59 7.24 -2.15
N ARG A 145 3.69 7.98 -2.36
CA ARG A 145 3.79 9.38 -1.93
C ARG A 145 2.69 10.24 -2.56
N ARG A 146 2.45 10.09 -3.87
CA ARG A 146 1.38 10.82 -4.58
C ARG A 146 -0.01 10.41 -4.08
N PHE A 147 -0.24 9.10 -3.94
CA PHE A 147 -1.50 8.53 -3.49
C PHE A 147 -1.88 9.00 -2.08
N TYR A 148 -0.98 8.87 -1.11
CA TYR A 148 -1.23 9.27 0.28
C TYR A 148 -1.35 10.80 0.43
N ALA A 149 -0.60 11.58 -0.36
CA ALA A 149 -0.77 13.03 -0.38
C ALA A 149 -2.19 13.43 -0.84
N ALA A 150 -2.68 12.83 -1.94
CA ALA A 150 -4.02 13.10 -2.44
C ALA A 150 -5.11 12.62 -1.47
N ALA A 151 -4.93 11.46 -0.85
CA ALA A 151 -5.83 10.94 0.18
C ALA A 151 -5.92 11.87 1.39
N ALA A 152 -4.77 12.33 1.90
CA ALA A 152 -4.70 13.24 3.03
C ALA A 152 -5.32 14.61 2.71
N GLU A 153 -5.10 15.15 1.52
CA GLU A 153 -5.70 16.41 1.07
C GLU A 153 -7.23 16.32 1.00
N ALA A 154 -7.77 15.18 0.56
CA ALA A 154 -9.20 14.95 0.47
C ALA A 154 -9.85 14.60 1.83
N GLY A 155 -9.06 14.29 2.86
CA GLY A 155 -9.57 13.75 4.13
C GLY A 155 -10.12 12.32 4.01
N ASP A 156 -9.64 11.58 3.00
CA ASP A 156 -10.04 10.20 2.76
C ASP A 156 -9.39 9.24 3.75
N ALA A 157 -10.05 8.11 3.97
CA ALA A 157 -9.42 6.92 4.52
C ALA A 157 -8.78 6.10 3.38
N VAL A 158 -7.94 5.13 3.74
CA VAL A 158 -7.36 4.18 2.77
C VAL A 158 -7.78 2.77 3.14
N ALA A 159 -8.54 2.12 2.27
CA ALA A 159 -8.80 0.71 2.33
C ALA A 159 -7.67 -0.05 1.61
N LYS A 160 -7.27 -1.19 2.17
CA LYS A 160 -6.20 -2.03 1.65
C LYS A 160 -6.72 -3.45 1.56
N ARG A 161 -6.56 -4.08 0.39
CA ARG A 161 -6.94 -5.48 0.17
C ARG A 161 -5.70 -6.30 -0.14
N THR A 162 -5.60 -7.45 0.52
CA THR A 162 -4.64 -8.50 0.18
C THR A 162 -5.29 -9.51 -0.75
N TYR A 163 -4.56 -9.97 -1.77
CA TYR A 163 -5.01 -10.99 -2.72
C TYR A 163 -4.04 -12.16 -2.72
N SER A 164 -4.50 -13.38 -2.46
CA SER A 164 -3.66 -14.58 -2.41
C SER A 164 -3.52 -15.36 -3.71
#